data_AF-R1GUB0-F1
#
_entry.id   AF-R1GUB0-F1
#
_cell.length_a   1.000
_cell.length_b   1.000
_cell.length_c   1.000
_cell.angle_alpha   90.00
_cell.angle_beta   90.00
_cell.angle_gamma   90.00
#
_symmetry.space_group_name_H-M   'P 1'
#
loop_
_entity.id
_entity.type
_entity.pdbx_description
1 polymer ?
#
loop_
_entity_poly.entity_id
_entity_poly.type
_entity_poly.pdbx_seq_one_letter_code
_entity_poly.pdbx_strand_id
1 'polypeptide(L)'
;MTNKVFMPGCSLPSYSPEGVAAIAQHLKNVFPEMGAVQKCCGKPTAAIGQADKFKERYGQLQADFDKLQADEVIVACQSCYGMIKKSGGTQKPVSLWKLLPKIGLPKELVGKAKDSDVVFTIHDSCSTRYEKELQDGIRWILNELGYKTAEPEHTRENTRCCGFGGMVVPANPDVATRVVQRRVDEFETDHVVVYCAACRASMMGVGAKSWHILDLMFGPVVMQDTAPPVNVLANPAKAWFNRYKSKAGLIKCMSV
;
A
#
# COMPACT_ATOMS: atom_id res chain seq x y z
N MET A 1 -13.65 -3.07 -24.65
CA MET A 1 -13.64 -2.57 -23.27
C MET A 1 -12.23 -2.80 -22.72
N THR A 2 -11.66 -1.84 -21.99
CA THR A 2 -10.31 -2.00 -21.41
C THR A 2 -10.34 -2.98 -20.24
N ASN A 3 -9.58 -4.05 -20.33
CA ASN A 3 -9.55 -5.10 -19.32
C ASN A 3 -8.74 -4.67 -18.09
N LYS A 4 -9.42 -4.64 -16.94
CA LYS A 4 -8.88 -4.13 -15.67
C LYS A 4 -8.53 -5.29 -14.74
N VAL A 5 -7.36 -5.18 -14.10
CA VAL A 5 -6.90 -6.14 -13.11
C VAL A 5 -6.48 -5.42 -11.83
N PHE A 6 -6.95 -5.88 -10.67
CA PHE A 6 -6.48 -5.40 -9.37
C PHE A 6 -5.22 -6.14 -8.90
N MET A 7 -4.20 -5.38 -8.50
CA MET A 7 -2.97 -5.90 -7.92
C MET A 7 -2.68 -5.25 -6.55
N PRO A 8 -2.92 -5.95 -5.43
CA PRO A 8 -2.61 -5.41 -4.10
C PRO A 8 -1.11 -5.46 -3.74
N GLY A 9 -0.29 -6.15 -4.55
CA GLY A 9 1.12 -6.42 -4.26
C GLY A 9 1.31 -7.66 -3.38
N CYS A 10 2.34 -7.68 -2.54
CA CYS A 10 2.67 -8.84 -1.69
C CYS A 10 2.73 -8.53 -0.19
N SER A 11 3.21 -7.36 0.22
CA SER A 11 3.29 -6.95 1.64
C SER A 11 1.93 -6.54 2.20
N LEU A 12 1.10 -5.87 1.40
CA LEU A 12 -0.24 -5.47 1.84
C LEU A 12 -1.15 -6.70 2.11
N PRO A 13 -1.21 -7.72 1.22
CA PRO A 13 -1.86 -9.00 1.52
C PRO A 13 -1.28 -9.77 2.72
N SER A 14 0.02 -9.65 3.00
CA SER A 14 0.59 -10.20 4.23
C SER A 14 0.07 -9.48 5.47
N TYR A 15 -0.19 -8.20 5.35
CA TYR A 15 -0.57 -7.33 6.46
C TYR A 15 -2.07 -7.37 6.75
N SER A 16 -2.90 -7.04 5.75
CA SER A 16 -4.33 -6.80 5.91
C SER A 16 -5.13 -7.57 4.84
N PRO A 17 -5.32 -8.89 5.00
CA PRO A 17 -6.18 -9.67 4.11
C PRO A 17 -7.61 -9.13 4.02
N GLU A 18 -8.16 -8.69 5.15
CA GLU A 18 -9.51 -8.15 5.26
C GLU A 18 -9.63 -6.83 4.50
N GLY A 19 -8.65 -5.92 4.65
CA GLY A 19 -8.61 -4.68 3.90
C GLY A 19 -8.45 -4.90 2.40
N VAL A 20 -7.65 -5.89 1.98
CA VAL A 20 -7.50 -6.28 0.57
C VAL A 20 -8.82 -6.84 0.01
N ALA A 21 -9.53 -7.66 0.76
CA ALA A 21 -10.83 -8.19 0.35
C ALA A 21 -11.88 -7.07 0.21
N ALA A 22 -11.95 -6.16 1.19
CA ALA A 22 -12.92 -5.07 1.18
C ALA A 22 -12.70 -4.10 0.00
N ILE A 23 -11.45 -3.70 -0.28
CA ILE A 23 -11.17 -2.84 -1.42
C ILE A 23 -11.38 -3.55 -2.75
N ALA A 24 -11.05 -4.85 -2.82
CA ALA A 24 -11.32 -5.66 -4.01
C ALA A 24 -12.82 -5.75 -4.30
N GLN A 25 -13.66 -5.92 -3.27
CA GLN A 25 -15.11 -5.93 -3.41
C GLN A 25 -15.65 -4.59 -3.90
N HIS A 26 -15.18 -3.46 -3.35
CA HIS A 26 -15.56 -2.13 -3.84
C HIS A 26 -15.22 -1.96 -5.32
N LEU A 27 -13.99 -2.33 -5.69
CA LEU A 27 -13.54 -2.28 -7.08
C LEU A 27 -14.37 -3.19 -8.00
N LYS A 28 -14.73 -4.40 -7.56
CA LYS A 28 -15.56 -5.34 -8.32
C LYS A 28 -16.98 -4.80 -8.53
N ASN A 29 -17.56 -4.12 -7.53
CA ASN A 29 -18.87 -3.49 -7.66
C ASN A 29 -18.86 -2.37 -8.73
N VAL A 30 -17.75 -1.63 -8.85
CA VAL A 30 -17.58 -0.57 -9.86
C VAL A 30 -17.20 -1.13 -11.23
N PHE A 31 -16.42 -2.21 -11.28
CA PHE A 31 -15.97 -2.87 -12.49
C PHE A 31 -16.24 -4.38 -12.41
N PRO A 32 -17.45 -4.84 -12.78
CA PRO A 32 -17.88 -6.23 -12.61
C PRO A 32 -17.00 -7.27 -13.31
N GLU A 33 -16.40 -6.93 -14.44
CA GLU A 33 -15.52 -7.82 -15.22
C GLU A 33 -14.07 -7.83 -14.75
N MET A 34 -13.73 -7.10 -13.66
CA MET A 34 -12.36 -7.01 -13.18
C MET A 34 -11.83 -8.37 -12.68
N GLY A 35 -10.58 -8.68 -13.04
CA GLY A 35 -9.79 -9.77 -12.45
C GLY A 35 -8.81 -9.29 -11.37
N ALA A 36 -8.05 -10.21 -10.76
CA ALA A 36 -7.00 -9.84 -9.82
C ALA A 36 -5.73 -10.68 -9.96
N VAL A 37 -4.59 -10.07 -9.65
CA VAL A 37 -3.28 -10.72 -9.59
C VAL A 37 -2.62 -10.44 -8.26
N GLN A 38 -2.30 -11.49 -7.51
CA GLN A 38 -1.50 -11.41 -6.30
C GLN A 38 -0.16 -12.13 -6.51
N LYS A 39 0.84 -11.39 -6.98
CA LYS A 39 2.21 -11.89 -7.20
C LYS A 39 3.25 -10.80 -6.90
N CYS A 40 4.46 -11.20 -6.53
CA CYS A 40 5.54 -10.27 -6.21
C CYS A 40 6.10 -9.62 -7.49
N CYS A 41 6.28 -8.29 -7.47
CA CYS A 41 6.89 -7.55 -8.59
C CYS A 41 8.42 -7.66 -8.67
N GLY A 42 9.07 -8.40 -7.77
CA GLY A 42 10.53 -8.57 -7.78
C GLY A 42 11.34 -7.33 -7.35
N LYS A 43 10.72 -6.26 -6.83
CA LYS A 43 11.42 -5.04 -6.38
C LYS A 43 12.63 -5.31 -5.47
N PRO A 44 12.58 -6.19 -4.45
CA PRO A 44 13.74 -6.53 -3.64
C PRO A 44 14.90 -7.11 -4.45
N THR A 45 14.60 -8.06 -5.35
CA THR A 45 15.58 -8.73 -6.21
C THR A 45 16.25 -7.75 -7.16
N ALA A 46 15.48 -6.83 -7.74
CA ALA A 46 16.01 -5.73 -8.55
C ALA A 46 16.91 -4.79 -7.73
N ALA A 47 16.52 -4.48 -6.49
CA ALA A 47 17.26 -3.56 -5.63
C ALA A 47 18.65 -4.07 -5.24
N ILE A 48 18.86 -5.38 -5.17
CA ILE A 48 20.16 -6.01 -4.87
C ILE A 48 20.96 -6.38 -6.14
N GLY A 49 20.54 -5.90 -7.31
CA GLY A 49 21.27 -6.11 -8.57
C GLY A 49 21.19 -7.53 -9.15
N GLN A 50 20.30 -8.39 -8.65
CA GLN A 50 20.11 -9.74 -9.21
C GLN A 50 19.26 -9.70 -10.48
N ALA A 51 19.82 -9.19 -11.58
CA ALA A 51 19.10 -8.93 -12.83
C ALA A 51 18.41 -10.16 -13.42
N ASP A 52 19.08 -11.32 -13.49
CA ASP A 52 18.51 -12.54 -14.06
C ASP A 52 17.32 -13.07 -13.25
N LYS A 53 17.48 -13.11 -11.92
CA LYS A 53 16.41 -13.51 -11.00
C LYS A 53 15.26 -12.50 -11.02
N PHE A 54 15.55 -11.22 -11.21
CA PHE A 54 14.53 -10.22 -11.39
C PHE A 54 13.74 -10.47 -12.68
N LYS A 55 14.43 -10.73 -13.80
CA LYS A 55 13.80 -11.05 -15.09
C LYS A 55 12.91 -12.29 -14.99
N GLU A 56 13.37 -13.35 -14.34
CA GLU A 56 12.58 -14.56 -14.08
C GLU A 56 11.31 -14.24 -13.27
N ARG A 57 11.46 -13.57 -12.12
CA ARG A 57 10.33 -13.24 -11.22
C ARG A 57 9.34 -12.29 -11.87
N TYR A 58 9.82 -11.27 -12.57
CA TYR A 58 8.97 -10.33 -13.27
C TYR A 58 8.28 -11.00 -14.47
N GLY A 59 8.97 -11.90 -15.18
CA GLY A 59 8.38 -12.72 -16.25
C GLY A 59 7.20 -13.56 -15.77
N GLN A 60 7.27 -14.11 -14.55
CA GLN A 60 6.12 -14.81 -13.94
C GLN A 60 4.94 -13.89 -13.61
N LEU A 61 5.18 -12.61 -13.32
CA LEU A 61 4.13 -11.61 -13.14
C LEU A 61 3.54 -11.19 -14.50
N GLN A 62 4.39 -10.98 -15.49
CA GLN A 62 3.99 -10.67 -16.87
C GLN A 62 3.09 -11.77 -17.43
N ALA A 63 3.47 -13.04 -17.26
CA ALA A 63 2.65 -14.17 -17.69
C ALA A 63 1.25 -14.21 -17.03
N ASP A 64 1.12 -13.77 -15.78
CA ASP A 64 -0.20 -13.65 -15.14
C ASP A 64 -1.02 -12.50 -15.76
N PHE A 65 -0.39 -11.37 -16.10
CA PHE A 65 -1.04 -10.27 -16.81
C PHE A 65 -1.47 -10.68 -18.22
N ASP A 66 -0.62 -11.39 -18.96
CA ASP A 66 -0.90 -11.85 -20.32
C ASP A 66 -2.04 -12.87 -20.32
N LYS A 67 -2.04 -13.82 -19.37
CA LYS A 67 -3.12 -14.81 -19.19
C LYS A 67 -4.47 -14.14 -18.94
N LEU A 68 -4.47 -13.05 -18.17
CA LEU A 68 -5.67 -12.28 -17.91
C LEU A 68 -5.95 -11.24 -18.98
N GLN A 69 -5.10 -11.10 -20.01
CA GLN A 69 -5.19 -10.06 -21.05
C GLN A 69 -5.31 -8.65 -20.45
N ALA A 70 -4.54 -8.35 -19.40
CA ALA A 70 -4.64 -7.11 -18.66
C ALA A 70 -4.17 -5.90 -19.49
N ASP A 71 -5.03 -4.90 -19.62
CA ASP A 71 -4.69 -3.60 -20.23
C ASP A 71 -4.32 -2.57 -19.15
N GLU A 72 -5.18 -2.43 -18.13
CA GLU A 72 -5.00 -1.53 -17.00
C GLU A 72 -4.86 -2.31 -15.70
N VAL A 73 -3.77 -2.06 -14.97
CA VAL A 73 -3.52 -2.71 -13.68
C VAL A 73 -3.76 -1.68 -12.58
N ILE A 74 -4.82 -1.85 -11.78
CA ILE A 74 -5.11 -1.03 -10.62
C ILE A 74 -4.23 -1.51 -9.46
N VAL A 75 -3.30 -0.68 -9.01
CA VAL A 75 -2.23 -1.07 -8.07
C VAL A 75 -2.39 -0.35 -6.73
N ALA A 76 -2.47 -1.12 -5.64
CA ALA A 76 -2.45 -0.55 -4.28
C ALA A 76 -1.03 -0.30 -3.74
N CYS A 77 -0.03 -1.05 -4.23
CA CYS A 77 1.36 -0.96 -3.78
C CYS A 77 2.21 -0.03 -4.65
N GLN A 78 2.89 0.93 -4.01
CA GLN A 78 3.69 1.99 -4.63
C GLN A 78 4.90 1.42 -5.37
N SER A 79 5.57 0.42 -4.77
CA SER A 79 6.69 -0.25 -5.42
C SER A 79 6.22 -1.06 -6.63
N CYS A 80 5.08 -1.74 -6.56
CA CYS A 80 4.53 -2.46 -7.71
C CYS A 80 4.19 -1.49 -8.86
N TYR A 81 3.57 -0.35 -8.55
CA TYR A 81 3.26 0.70 -9.52
C TYR A 81 4.53 1.17 -10.26
N GLY A 82 5.59 1.50 -9.50
CA GLY A 82 6.87 1.91 -10.09
C GLY A 82 7.57 0.80 -10.89
N MET A 83 7.45 -0.46 -10.47
CA MET A 83 8.04 -1.59 -11.22
C MET A 83 7.35 -1.80 -12.56
N ILE A 84 6.01 -1.74 -12.60
CA ILE A 84 5.24 -1.89 -13.84
C ILE A 84 5.55 -0.75 -14.82
N LYS A 85 5.65 0.50 -14.33
CA LYS A 85 6.05 1.64 -15.19
C LYS A 85 7.44 1.45 -15.82
N LYS A 86 8.37 0.82 -15.09
CA LYS A 86 9.77 0.68 -15.51
C LYS A 86 10.05 -0.57 -16.33
N SER A 87 9.21 -1.59 -16.25
CA SER A 87 9.48 -2.88 -16.88
C SER A 87 9.26 -2.91 -18.40
N GLY A 88 8.65 -1.87 -18.97
CA GLY A 88 8.42 -1.75 -20.42
C GLY A 88 7.36 -2.70 -20.99
N GLY A 89 6.49 -3.26 -20.13
CA GLY A 89 5.35 -4.06 -20.57
C GLY A 89 4.25 -3.20 -21.19
N THR A 90 3.23 -3.82 -21.79
CA THR A 90 2.08 -3.12 -22.40
C THR A 90 1.06 -2.65 -21.37
N GLN A 91 1.10 -3.22 -20.16
CA GLN A 91 0.17 -2.91 -19.07
C GLN A 91 0.35 -1.47 -18.58
N LYS A 92 -0.76 -0.74 -18.49
CA LYS A 92 -0.81 0.61 -17.94
C LYS A 92 -1.11 0.54 -16.43
N PRO A 93 -0.16 0.89 -15.55
CA PRO A 93 -0.41 0.91 -14.13
C PRO A 93 -1.24 2.15 -13.75
N VAL A 94 -2.33 1.92 -13.02
CA VAL A 94 -3.20 2.94 -12.44
C VAL A 94 -3.10 2.81 -10.92
N SER A 95 -2.71 3.88 -10.23
CA SER A 95 -2.72 3.83 -8.77
C SER A 95 -4.15 3.78 -8.24
N LEU A 96 -4.43 2.86 -7.32
CA LEU A 96 -5.68 2.80 -6.57
C LEU A 96 -6.01 4.15 -5.93
N TRP A 97 -5.01 4.80 -5.34
CA TRP A 97 -5.20 6.04 -4.59
C TRP A 97 -5.57 7.22 -5.50
N LYS A 98 -5.04 7.25 -6.74
CA LYS A 98 -5.47 8.20 -7.78
C LYS A 98 -6.87 7.88 -8.34
N LEU A 99 -7.28 6.62 -8.28
CA LEU A 99 -8.55 6.16 -8.85
C LEU A 99 -9.73 6.44 -7.91
N LEU A 100 -9.57 6.26 -6.60
CA LEU A 100 -10.66 6.40 -5.63
C LEU A 100 -11.38 7.75 -5.67
N PRO A 101 -10.71 8.92 -5.81
CA PRO A 101 -11.40 10.20 -6.00
C PRO A 101 -12.32 10.26 -7.23
N LYS A 102 -12.10 9.41 -8.24
CA LYS A 102 -12.88 9.38 -9.48
C LYS A 102 -14.09 8.45 -9.41
N ILE A 103 -13.97 7.36 -8.65
CA ILE A 103 -15.02 6.33 -8.53
C ILE A 103 -15.80 6.41 -7.22
N GLY A 104 -15.36 7.25 -6.29
CA GLY A 104 -15.93 7.39 -4.95
C GLY A 104 -15.47 6.31 -3.97
N LEU A 105 -15.78 6.54 -2.70
CA LEU A 105 -15.71 5.55 -1.63
C LEU A 105 -17.07 4.86 -1.45
N PRO A 106 -17.13 3.67 -0.83
CA PRO A 106 -18.38 3.16 -0.28
C PRO A 106 -19.04 4.20 0.65
N LYS A 107 -20.35 4.38 0.54
CA LYS A 107 -21.09 5.49 1.19
C LYS A 107 -20.94 5.47 2.70
N GLU A 108 -20.87 4.29 3.29
CA GLU A 108 -20.69 4.04 4.72
C GLU A 108 -19.33 4.50 5.27
N LEU A 109 -18.34 4.75 4.40
CA LEU A 109 -17.03 5.26 4.82
C LEU A 109 -17.01 6.79 4.95
N VAL A 110 -17.91 7.49 4.27
CA VAL A 110 -17.91 8.96 4.24
C VAL A 110 -18.34 9.51 5.61
N GLY A 111 -17.48 10.33 6.22
CA GLY A 111 -17.68 10.92 7.54
C GLY A 111 -17.60 9.93 8.71
N LYS A 112 -17.19 8.68 8.46
CA LYS A 112 -17.09 7.60 9.46
C LYS A 112 -16.30 8.00 10.71
N ALA A 113 -15.26 8.80 10.54
CA ALA A 113 -14.32 9.20 11.58
C ALA A 113 -14.44 10.68 11.99
N LYS A 114 -15.57 11.34 11.68
CA LYS A 114 -15.81 12.75 12.02
C LYS A 114 -15.65 13.08 13.51
N ASP A 115 -15.90 12.09 14.37
CA ASP A 115 -15.85 12.20 15.83
C ASP A 115 -14.49 11.73 16.41
N SER A 116 -13.51 11.40 15.56
CA SER A 116 -12.15 11.06 15.99
C SER A 116 -11.44 12.27 16.59
N ASP A 117 -10.75 12.03 17.71
CA ASP A 117 -9.91 12.99 18.43
C ASP A 117 -8.43 12.92 18.02
N VAL A 118 -8.10 12.13 17.01
CA VAL A 118 -6.74 11.93 16.51
C VAL A 118 -6.42 12.90 15.37
N VAL A 119 -5.22 13.46 15.41
CA VAL A 119 -4.60 14.14 14.26
C VAL A 119 -3.52 13.23 13.71
N PHE A 120 -3.67 12.76 12.48
CA PHE A 120 -2.68 11.90 11.84
C PHE A 120 -1.61 12.71 11.11
N THR A 121 -0.34 12.32 11.25
CA THR A 121 0.69 12.74 10.29
C THR A 121 0.70 11.81 9.08
N ILE A 122 0.81 12.37 7.88
CA ILE A 122 0.86 11.60 6.63
C ILE A 122 2.31 11.31 6.27
N HIS A 123 2.64 10.03 6.06
CA HIS A 123 3.91 9.65 5.46
C HIS A 123 3.73 9.21 4.01
N ASP A 124 4.17 10.08 3.10
CA ASP A 124 4.23 9.79 1.67
C ASP A 124 5.34 8.79 1.32
N SER A 125 5.03 7.84 0.44
CA SER A 125 5.99 6.81 0.05
C SER A 125 7.01 7.33 -0.96
N CYS A 126 8.30 7.12 -0.65
CA CYS A 126 9.39 7.50 -1.55
C CYS A 126 9.33 6.84 -2.94
N SER A 127 8.68 5.66 -3.07
CA SER A 127 8.54 4.95 -4.36
C SER A 127 7.64 5.68 -5.35
N THR A 128 6.77 6.57 -4.87
CA THR A 128 5.80 7.34 -5.66
C THR A 128 5.83 8.82 -5.28
N ARG A 129 6.99 9.33 -4.82
CA ARG A 129 7.11 10.73 -4.36
C ARG A 129 6.81 11.78 -5.43
N TYR A 130 6.94 11.43 -6.71
CA TYR A 130 6.66 12.32 -7.83
C TYR A 130 5.28 12.08 -8.46
N GLU A 131 4.44 11.26 -7.84
CA GLU A 131 3.07 10.98 -8.32
C GLU A 131 2.06 11.86 -7.56
N LYS A 132 1.98 13.15 -7.92
CA LYS A 132 1.16 14.15 -7.19
C LYS A 132 -0.31 13.71 -7.02
N GLU A 133 -0.96 13.25 -8.09
CA GLU A 133 -2.38 12.83 -8.02
C GLU A 133 -2.61 11.63 -7.11
N LEU A 134 -1.61 10.75 -6.97
CA LEU A 134 -1.66 9.63 -6.02
C LEU A 134 -1.67 10.17 -4.59
N GLN A 135 -0.77 11.10 -4.29
CA GLN A 135 -0.63 11.74 -2.97
C GLN A 135 -1.86 12.58 -2.61
N ASP A 136 -2.44 13.27 -3.58
CA ASP A 136 -3.70 13.99 -3.42
C ASP A 136 -4.85 13.03 -3.12
N GLY A 137 -4.85 11.86 -3.76
CA GLY A 137 -5.82 10.80 -3.48
C GLY A 137 -5.80 10.31 -2.03
N ILE A 138 -4.63 10.19 -1.41
CA ILE A 138 -4.51 9.82 0.01
C ILE A 138 -5.14 10.86 0.93
N ARG A 139 -4.87 12.14 0.66
CA ARG A 139 -5.44 13.26 1.43
C ARG A 139 -6.95 13.36 1.24
N TRP A 140 -7.42 13.16 0.01
CA TRP A 140 -8.84 13.08 -0.29
C TRP A 140 -9.51 11.96 0.50
N ILE A 141 -8.95 10.74 0.52
CA ILE A 141 -9.50 9.64 1.32
C ILE A 141 -9.58 10.01 2.81
N LEU A 142 -8.52 10.59 3.38
CA LEU A 142 -8.51 10.98 4.80
C LEU A 142 -9.58 12.02 5.13
N ASN A 143 -9.75 13.01 4.24
CA ASN A 143 -10.79 14.03 4.36
C ASN A 143 -12.19 13.42 4.25
N GLU A 144 -12.44 12.56 3.26
CA GLU A 144 -13.74 11.89 3.09
C GLU A 144 -14.09 11.00 4.29
N LEU A 145 -13.09 10.34 4.90
CA LEU A 145 -13.29 9.57 6.12
C LEU A 145 -13.63 10.48 7.32
N GLY A 146 -13.19 11.75 7.31
CA GLY A 146 -13.39 12.71 8.40
C GLY A 146 -12.25 12.76 9.42
N TYR A 147 -11.07 12.19 9.12
CA TYR A 147 -9.91 12.29 10.01
C TYR A 147 -9.22 13.65 9.89
N LYS A 148 -8.71 14.16 11.02
CA LYS A 148 -7.83 15.34 11.03
C LYS A 148 -6.41 14.91 10.66
N THR A 149 -5.71 15.77 9.92
CA THR A 149 -4.34 15.48 9.47
C THR A 149 -3.42 16.68 9.65
N ALA A 150 -2.16 16.41 9.98
CA ALA A 150 -1.07 17.38 9.96
C ALA A 150 -0.01 16.94 8.92
N GLU A 151 0.58 17.91 8.24
CA GLU A 151 1.65 17.64 7.27
C GLU A 151 3.01 17.85 7.95
N PRO A 152 3.94 16.90 7.86
CA PRO A 152 5.28 17.12 8.35
C PRO A 152 6.09 18.02 7.42
N GLU A 153 7.19 18.58 7.91
CA GLU A 153 8.11 19.46 7.17
C GLU A 153 8.48 18.89 5.78
N HIS A 154 8.85 17.61 5.74
CA HIS A 154 9.19 16.86 4.54
C HIS A 154 8.07 15.89 4.19
N THR A 155 7.15 16.35 3.35
CA THR A 155 5.99 15.61 2.83
C THR A 155 5.96 15.63 1.29
N ARG A 156 5.03 14.89 0.67
CA ARG A 156 4.83 14.87 -0.80
C ARG A 156 6.10 14.55 -1.57
N GLU A 157 6.45 15.37 -2.54
CA GLU A 157 7.69 15.23 -3.32
C GLU A 157 8.94 15.40 -2.48
N ASN A 158 8.88 16.00 -1.29
CA ASN A 158 9.98 16.17 -0.35
C ASN A 158 10.08 15.06 0.70
N THR A 159 9.19 14.07 0.67
CA THR A 159 9.16 12.97 1.65
C THR A 159 10.51 12.27 1.80
N ARG A 160 10.91 12.03 3.05
CA ARG A 160 12.13 11.28 3.38
C ARG A 160 11.85 9.78 3.42
N CYS A 161 12.88 8.97 3.21
CA CYS A 161 12.76 7.51 3.24
C CYS A 161 12.40 7.00 4.65
N CYS A 162 11.55 5.98 4.73
CA CYS A 162 11.22 5.28 5.98
C CYS A 162 12.29 4.27 6.44
N GLY A 163 13.44 4.17 5.79
CA GLY A 163 14.49 3.20 6.15
C GLY A 163 14.26 1.75 5.68
N PHE A 164 13.14 1.43 5.02
CA PHE A 164 12.90 0.07 4.50
C PHE A 164 13.47 -0.17 3.09
N GLY A 165 13.57 0.89 2.29
CA GLY A 165 13.93 0.81 0.87
C GLY A 165 15.35 0.30 0.61
N GLY A 166 15.62 -0.10 -0.63
CA GLY A 166 16.98 -0.47 -1.07
C GLY A 166 17.58 -1.71 -0.40
N MET A 167 16.77 -2.51 0.30
CA MET A 167 17.22 -3.68 1.07
C MET A 167 18.23 -3.35 2.17
N VAL A 168 18.18 -2.11 2.69
CA VAL A 168 19.05 -1.68 3.79
C VAL A 168 18.73 -2.40 5.10
N VAL A 169 17.48 -2.81 5.33
CA VAL A 169 17.10 -3.54 6.57
C VAL A 169 17.94 -4.80 6.80
N PRO A 170 18.03 -5.75 5.85
CA PRO A 170 18.91 -6.91 6.03
C PRO A 170 20.40 -6.63 5.79
N ALA A 171 20.76 -5.57 5.06
CA ALA A 171 22.16 -5.28 4.73
C ALA A 171 22.89 -4.46 5.80
N ASN A 172 22.20 -3.51 6.45
CA ASN A 172 22.71 -2.65 7.51
C ASN A 172 21.55 -2.15 8.40
N PRO A 173 21.12 -2.96 9.38
CA PRO A 173 20.01 -2.64 10.29
C PRO A 173 20.20 -1.31 11.03
N ASP A 174 21.43 -0.98 11.45
CA ASP A 174 21.71 0.25 12.20
C ASP A 174 21.42 1.50 11.35
N VAL A 175 21.81 1.47 10.07
CA VAL A 175 21.46 2.55 9.13
C VAL A 175 19.95 2.62 8.94
N ALA A 176 19.28 1.48 8.77
CA ALA A 176 17.82 1.44 8.62
C ALA A 176 17.11 2.09 9.81
N THR A 177 17.53 1.74 11.04
CA THR A 177 17.01 2.31 12.29
C THR A 177 17.27 3.80 12.39
N ARG A 178 18.48 4.28 12.11
CA ARG A 178 18.79 5.73 12.12
C ARG A 178 17.95 6.52 11.11
N VAL A 179 17.73 5.96 9.92
CA VAL A 179 16.94 6.62 8.88
C VAL A 179 15.47 6.72 9.28
N VAL A 180 14.89 5.63 9.81
CA VAL A 180 13.49 5.68 10.24
C VAL A 180 13.28 6.52 11.49
N GLN A 181 14.22 6.51 12.45
CA GLN A 181 14.17 7.36 13.63
C GLN A 181 14.14 8.84 13.23
N ARG A 182 15.09 9.28 12.37
CA ARG A 182 15.11 10.64 11.83
C ARG A 182 13.80 11.04 11.14
N ARG A 183 13.11 10.08 10.49
CA ARG A 183 11.82 10.32 9.83
C ARG A 183 10.69 10.48 10.85
N VAL A 184 10.70 9.72 11.94
CA VAL A 184 9.68 9.77 12.99
C VAL A 184 9.87 10.98 13.90
N ASP A 185 11.11 11.39 14.19
CA ASP A 185 11.43 12.57 15.01
C ASP A 185 10.92 13.89 14.40
N GLU A 186 10.62 13.90 13.10
CA GLU A 186 10.06 15.06 12.38
C GLU A 186 8.54 15.18 12.53
N PHE A 187 7.88 14.18 13.12
CA PHE A 187 6.44 14.17 13.29
C PHE A 187 6.06 14.83 14.62
N GLU A 188 5.05 15.70 14.58
CA GLU A 188 4.48 16.33 15.78
C GLU A 188 3.53 15.40 16.57
N THR A 189 3.28 14.19 16.05
CA THR A 189 2.40 13.17 16.61
C THR A 189 2.98 11.78 16.36
N ASP A 190 2.72 10.82 17.26
CA ASP A 190 3.05 9.41 17.08
C ASP A 190 2.02 8.66 16.22
N HIS A 191 0.84 9.24 15.91
CA HIS A 191 -0.17 8.64 15.03
C HIS A 191 0.14 8.91 13.55
N VAL A 192 0.67 7.90 12.87
CA VAL A 192 1.11 7.99 11.48
C VAL A 192 0.20 7.21 10.55
N VAL A 193 -0.31 7.86 9.51
CA VAL A 193 -0.95 7.17 8.39
C VAL A 193 0.04 6.98 7.25
N VAL A 194 0.10 5.75 6.75
CA VAL A 194 0.87 5.35 5.58
C VAL A 194 -0.02 4.64 4.57
N TYR A 195 0.46 4.52 3.35
CA TYR A 195 -0.21 3.73 2.31
C TYR A 195 0.74 2.68 1.69
N CYS A 196 1.91 2.48 2.32
CA CYS A 196 2.88 1.43 2.00
C CYS A 196 3.06 0.53 3.23
N ALA A 197 2.72 -0.75 3.11
CA ALA A 197 2.84 -1.72 4.21
C ALA A 197 4.28 -1.86 4.76
N ALA A 198 5.30 -1.61 3.94
CA ALA A 198 6.69 -1.62 4.38
C ALA A 198 7.07 -0.37 5.20
N CYS A 199 6.58 0.82 4.81
CA CYS A 199 6.74 2.04 5.61
C CYS A 199 6.13 1.85 7.00
N ARG A 200 4.93 1.24 7.06
CA ARG A 200 4.23 0.91 8.30
C ARG A 200 5.11 0.09 9.24
N ALA A 201 5.61 -1.04 8.75
CA ALA A 201 6.44 -1.95 9.53
C ALA A 201 7.74 -1.29 10.02
N SER A 202 8.35 -0.44 9.19
CA SER A 202 9.56 0.30 9.56
C SER A 202 9.31 1.28 10.69
N MET A 203 8.26 2.09 10.59
CA MET A 203 7.91 3.10 11.60
C MET A 203 7.53 2.51 12.94
N MET A 204 6.80 1.39 12.94
CA MET A 204 6.51 0.64 14.17
C MET A 204 7.78 0.11 14.85
N GLY A 205 8.85 -0.12 14.08
CA GLY A 205 10.14 -0.59 14.62
C GLY A 205 10.83 0.41 15.56
N VAL A 206 10.43 1.69 15.52
CA VAL A 206 10.93 2.76 16.39
C VAL A 206 9.82 3.40 17.24
N GLY A 207 8.72 2.68 17.44
CA GLY A 207 7.67 3.07 18.40
C GLY A 207 6.54 3.95 17.86
N ALA A 208 6.59 4.40 16.59
CA ALA A 208 5.48 5.16 16.01
C ALA A 208 4.21 4.30 15.86
N LYS A 209 3.05 4.85 16.23
CA LYS A 209 1.75 4.20 16.03
C LYS A 209 1.33 4.36 14.57
N SER A 210 1.53 3.30 13.77
CA SER A 210 1.33 3.40 12.32
C SER A 210 0.15 2.59 11.80
N TRP A 211 -0.72 3.22 11.02
CA TRP A 211 -1.84 2.60 10.31
C TRP A 211 -1.62 2.67 8.80
N HIS A 212 -1.99 1.60 8.11
CA HIS A 212 -2.21 1.65 6.68
C HIS A 212 -3.54 2.37 6.40
N ILE A 213 -3.64 3.10 5.29
CA ILE A 213 -4.87 3.79 4.89
C ILE A 213 -6.08 2.85 4.80
N LEU A 214 -5.86 1.58 4.44
CA LEU A 214 -6.93 0.55 4.44
C LEU A 214 -7.45 0.20 5.84
N ASP A 215 -6.64 0.36 6.90
CA ASP A 215 -7.11 0.17 8.27
C ASP A 215 -8.05 1.30 8.67
N LEU A 216 -7.74 2.54 8.25
CA LEU A 216 -8.60 3.69 8.50
C LEU A 216 -9.91 3.59 7.71
N MET A 217 -9.85 3.08 6.47
CA MET A 217 -11.02 2.84 5.63
C MET A 217 -11.89 1.72 6.20
N PHE A 218 -11.36 0.54 6.46
CA PHE A 218 -12.16 -0.67 6.70
C PHE A 218 -12.08 -1.24 8.13
N GLY A 219 -11.19 -0.72 8.97
CA GLY A 219 -11.09 -1.09 10.40
C GLY A 219 -11.98 -0.22 11.30
N PRO A 220 -11.90 -0.38 12.63
CA PRO A 220 -12.57 0.52 13.57
C PRO A 220 -12.11 1.98 13.43
N VAL A 221 -12.92 2.93 13.88
CA VAL A 221 -12.49 4.34 14.00
C VAL A 221 -11.35 4.42 15.01
N VAL A 222 -10.28 5.11 14.63
CA VAL A 222 -9.10 5.30 15.48
C VAL A 222 -9.33 6.50 16.39
N MET A 223 -9.30 6.26 17.69
CA MET A 223 -9.30 7.26 18.76
C MET A 223 -7.89 7.36 19.37
N GLN A 224 -7.61 8.37 20.20
CA GLN A 224 -6.28 8.60 20.80
C GLN A 224 -5.64 7.34 21.40
N ASP A 225 -6.40 6.58 22.18
CA ASP A 225 -5.93 5.36 22.87
C ASP A 225 -5.97 4.09 22.00
N THR A 226 -6.41 4.20 20.75
CA THR A 226 -6.49 3.03 19.87
C THR A 226 -5.09 2.57 19.48
N ALA A 227 -4.80 1.30 19.74
CA ALA A 227 -3.54 0.69 19.32
C ALA A 227 -3.55 0.36 17.81
N PRO A 228 -2.43 0.55 17.08
CA PRO A 228 -2.32 0.12 15.71
C PRO A 228 -2.28 -1.43 15.62
N PRO A 229 -2.74 -2.04 14.52
CA PRO A 229 -2.63 -3.48 14.34
C PRO A 229 -1.17 -3.96 14.44
N VAL A 230 -0.93 -5.17 14.94
CA VAL A 230 0.44 -5.67 15.16
C VAL A 230 1.27 -5.73 13.87
N ASN A 231 2.60 -5.60 13.98
CA ASN A 231 3.52 -5.73 12.84
C ASN A 231 3.67 -7.19 12.40
N VAL A 232 2.73 -7.70 11.62
CA VAL A 232 2.76 -9.09 11.13
C VAL A 232 3.88 -9.38 10.13
N LEU A 233 4.48 -8.35 9.52
CA LEU A 233 5.59 -8.53 8.58
C LEU A 233 6.88 -8.98 9.29
N ALA A 234 6.96 -8.81 10.61
CA ALA A 234 8.04 -9.36 11.43
C ALA A 234 7.93 -10.88 11.66
N ASN A 235 6.79 -11.51 11.34
CA ASN A 235 6.58 -12.96 11.50
C ASN A 235 6.34 -13.63 10.12
N PRO A 236 7.34 -14.32 9.56
CA PRO A 236 7.24 -14.93 8.23
C PRO A 236 6.08 -15.92 8.06
N ALA A 237 5.82 -16.76 9.07
CA ALA A 237 4.75 -17.76 9.01
C ALA A 237 3.37 -17.08 8.94
N LYS A 238 3.13 -16.09 9.81
CA LYS A 238 1.89 -15.31 9.80
C LYS A 238 1.73 -14.52 8.51
N ALA A 239 2.80 -13.88 8.03
CA ALA A 239 2.80 -13.13 6.78
C ALA A 239 2.49 -14.02 5.55
N TRP A 240 2.95 -15.27 5.55
CA TRP A 240 2.67 -16.24 4.48
C TRP A 240 1.22 -16.73 4.52
N PHE A 241 0.72 -17.08 5.72
CA PHE A 241 -0.67 -17.48 5.90
C PHE A 241 -1.65 -16.37 5.52
N ASN A 242 -1.35 -15.12 5.86
CA ASN A 242 -2.15 -13.96 5.46
C ASN A 242 -2.16 -13.74 3.94
N ARG A 243 -1.02 -13.97 3.25
CA ARG A 243 -1.00 -13.96 1.77
C ARG A 243 -1.90 -15.03 1.18
N TYR A 244 -1.91 -16.23 1.77
CA TYR A 244 -2.80 -17.30 1.33
C TYR A 244 -4.27 -16.91 1.50
N LYS A 245 -4.65 -16.39 2.68
CA LYS A 245 -6.00 -15.87 2.95
C LYS A 245 -6.42 -14.80 1.94
N SER A 246 -5.55 -13.81 1.69
CA SER A 246 -5.81 -12.76 0.71
C SER A 246 -6.01 -13.32 -0.70
N LYS A 247 -5.19 -14.30 -1.10
CA LYS A 247 -5.33 -14.95 -2.41
C LYS A 247 -6.68 -15.68 -2.53
N ALA A 248 -7.07 -16.41 -1.50
CA ALA A 248 -8.37 -17.08 -1.46
C ALA A 248 -9.54 -16.08 -1.51
N GLY A 249 -9.44 -14.97 -0.76
CA GLY A 249 -10.42 -13.88 -0.77
C GLY A 249 -10.56 -13.21 -2.13
N LEU A 250 -9.44 -12.93 -2.82
CA LEU A 250 -9.44 -12.39 -4.17
C LEU A 250 -10.06 -13.36 -5.17
N ILE A 251 -9.72 -14.65 -5.10
CA ILE A 251 -10.35 -15.66 -5.98
C ILE A 251 -11.87 -15.66 -5.76
N LYS A 252 -12.33 -15.73 -4.51
CA LYS A 252 -13.77 -15.70 -4.19
C LYS A 252 -14.47 -14.43 -4.69
N CYS A 253 -13.82 -13.27 -4.58
CA CYS A 253 -14.36 -11.97 -5.01
C CYS A 253 -14.37 -11.80 -6.54
N MET A 254 -13.41 -12.40 -7.23
CA MET A 254 -13.17 -12.18 -8.66
C MET A 254 -13.74 -13.28 -9.55
N SER A 255 -14.06 -14.45 -8.97
CA SER A 255 -14.89 -15.47 -9.63
C SER A 255 -16.26 -14.87 -9.94
N VAL A 256 -16.67 -14.99 -11.22
CA VAL A 256 -18.03 -14.73 -11.70
C VAL A 256 -18.95 -15.86 -11.24
#